data_AF-A0A7Y5LYZ3-F1
#
_entry.id   AF-A0A7Y5LYZ3-F1
#
_cell.length_a   1.000
_cell.length_b   1.000
_cell.length_c   1.000
_cell.angle_alpha   90.00
_cell.angle_beta   90.00
_cell.angle_gamma   90.00
#
_symmetry.space_group_name_H-M   'P 1'
#
loop_
_entity.id
_entity.type
_entity.pdbx_description
1 polymer ?
#
loop_
_entity_poly.entity_id
_entity_poly.type
_entity_poly.pdbx_seq_one_letter_code
_entity_poly.pdbx_strand_id
1 'polypeptide(L)'
;MRTARSAAAPTALALALALLLPGAAPFPPAARAAEGGEGAEERHPIDKVLKGKVLGFDGRVVEVKYDFETEEQLQDFPLFKPFQLDGPFKRKWWDRSLDLQGTGGVVWRVVCRKGIEIDCEIRFAKAQDVGGFVGENRASDEYSLYSIFDRFFQNKDSPGSPKAHMICRFLRSAPDSGGEMAFRYIVRKGTPAVAPGKPVRFRFGRNGSDGWFDLDGNRMEGSDPWNAFRGYRIGFYVLENEAWISSVTLKGDVDPDWAKEAGIDMEHVVKPARGKVEREPTDADRRALAQVEEVRAGNGAPASLVPLLENAALLESVREAAGAALAESGEAKLVPRLVPLLESTDPVTRRVADGALVKLAGRSFGFDPEGSEEKRRRAVRSVLDWIEKNPGKFR
;
A
#
# COMPACT_ATOMS: atom_id res chain seq x y z
N MET A 1 17.62 -36.91 76.40
CA MET A 1 16.24 -36.78 75.89
C MET A 1 16.30 -36.62 74.38
N ARG A 2 15.90 -37.68 73.66
CA ARG A 2 15.81 -37.71 72.19
C ARG A 2 14.51 -37.04 71.77
N THR A 3 14.54 -36.05 70.89
CA THR A 3 13.36 -35.55 70.19
C THR A 3 13.37 -36.05 68.75
N ALA A 4 12.22 -36.63 68.39
CA ALA A 4 12.03 -37.50 67.24
C ALA A 4 11.85 -36.71 65.94
N ARG A 5 12.41 -37.29 64.87
CA ARG A 5 12.10 -36.96 63.47
C ARG A 5 10.69 -37.48 63.16
N SER A 6 9.86 -36.64 62.55
CA SER A 6 8.65 -37.05 61.83
C SER A 6 8.87 -36.73 60.35
N ALA A 7 8.96 -37.78 59.54
CA ALA A 7 8.99 -37.73 58.09
C ALA A 7 7.57 -37.96 57.58
N ALA A 8 7.02 -36.98 56.86
CA ALA A 8 5.79 -37.15 56.08
C ALA A 8 6.19 -37.28 54.61
N ALA A 9 5.83 -38.43 54.01
CA ALA A 9 6.00 -38.72 52.59
C ALA A 9 5.02 -37.90 51.76
N PRO A 10 5.39 -37.42 50.55
CA PRO A 10 4.42 -36.90 49.61
C PRO A 10 3.82 -38.08 48.81
N THR A 11 2.52 -38.24 48.96
CA THR A 11 1.69 -39.15 48.15
C THR A 11 1.67 -38.64 46.70
N ALA A 12 2.31 -39.38 45.80
CA ALA A 12 2.23 -39.13 44.37
C ALA A 12 0.84 -39.52 43.86
N LEU A 13 0.00 -38.52 43.57
CA LEU A 13 -1.22 -38.69 42.80
C LEU A 13 -0.91 -38.37 41.33
N ALA A 14 -0.56 -39.40 40.57
CA ALA A 14 -0.43 -39.31 39.13
C ALA A 14 -1.83 -39.23 38.51
N LEU A 15 -2.31 -37.99 38.28
CA LEU A 15 -3.48 -37.77 37.45
C LEU A 15 -3.04 -37.85 35.97
N ALA A 16 -3.33 -38.98 35.34
CA ALA A 16 -3.19 -39.14 33.89
C ALA A 16 -4.22 -38.27 33.18
N LEU A 17 -3.83 -37.05 32.81
CA LEU A 17 -4.59 -36.20 31.91
C LEU A 17 -4.27 -36.66 30.48
N ALA A 18 -5.09 -37.56 29.94
CA ALA A 18 -5.09 -37.86 28.51
C ALA A 18 -5.62 -36.62 27.76
N LEU A 19 -4.71 -35.72 27.41
CA LEU A 19 -4.97 -34.67 26.43
C LEU A 19 -5.20 -35.33 25.08
N LEU A 20 -6.47 -35.44 24.70
CA LEU A 20 -6.90 -35.52 23.31
C LEU A 20 -6.39 -34.26 22.61
N LEU A 21 -5.23 -34.36 21.98
CA LEU A 21 -4.73 -33.39 21.03
C LEU A 21 -5.77 -33.28 19.90
N PRO A 22 -6.43 -32.13 19.66
CA PRO A 22 -7.02 -31.89 18.37
C PRO A 22 -5.85 -31.86 17.39
N GLY A 23 -5.83 -32.83 16.47
CA GLY A 23 -4.81 -32.93 15.44
C GLY A 23 -4.64 -31.57 14.78
N ALA A 24 -3.40 -31.09 14.77
CA ALA A 24 -2.99 -30.01 13.90
C ALA A 24 -3.48 -30.38 12.50
N ALA A 25 -4.47 -29.65 11.99
CA ALA A 25 -4.78 -29.75 10.58
C ALA A 25 -3.49 -29.38 9.86
N PRO A 26 -2.90 -30.28 9.05
CA PRO A 26 -1.80 -29.88 8.20
C PRO A 26 -2.27 -28.67 7.39
N PHE A 27 -1.37 -27.70 7.18
CA PHE A 27 -1.54 -26.67 6.16
C PHE A 27 -2.18 -27.33 4.93
N PRO A 28 -3.18 -26.72 4.25
CA PRO A 28 -3.49 -27.18 2.91
C PRO A 28 -2.16 -27.19 2.16
N PRO A 29 -1.68 -28.36 1.70
CA PRO A 29 -0.49 -28.38 0.87
C PRO A 29 -0.76 -27.41 -0.28
N ALA A 30 0.23 -26.59 -0.63
CA ALA A 30 0.24 -25.98 -1.96
C ALA A 30 -0.12 -27.12 -2.92
N ALA A 31 -1.28 -27.00 -3.56
CA ALA A 31 -1.89 -28.09 -4.29
C ALA A 31 -0.87 -28.57 -5.32
N ARG A 32 -0.22 -29.71 -5.04
CA ARG A 32 0.58 -30.42 -6.03
C ARG A 32 -0.41 -30.99 -7.02
N ALA A 33 -0.70 -30.22 -8.06
CA ALA A 33 -1.35 -30.74 -9.25
C ALA A 33 -0.46 -31.82 -9.84
N ALA A 34 -1.02 -33.02 -9.95
CA ALA A 34 -0.44 -34.12 -10.69
C ALA A 34 -0.45 -33.80 -12.19
N GLU A 35 0.65 -34.16 -12.83
CA GLU A 35 0.82 -34.63 -14.22
C GLU A 35 -0.15 -34.14 -15.31
N GLY A 36 0.43 -33.45 -16.30
CA GLY A 36 0.33 -33.89 -17.69
C GLY A 36 -0.89 -33.44 -18.48
N GLY A 37 -1.06 -32.14 -18.65
CA GLY A 37 -1.83 -31.57 -19.75
C GLY A 37 -1.09 -30.36 -20.31
N GLU A 38 -0.52 -30.48 -21.52
CA GLU A 38 -0.06 -29.34 -22.33
C GLU A 38 -1.28 -28.51 -22.81
N GLY A 39 -1.97 -27.89 -21.86
CA GLY A 39 -2.74 -26.68 -22.14
C GLY A 39 -1.82 -25.52 -21.84
N ALA A 40 -1.64 -24.58 -22.77
CA ALA A 40 -0.95 -23.33 -22.45
C ALA A 40 -1.68 -22.69 -21.25
N GLU A 41 -1.04 -22.70 -20.07
CA GLU A 41 -1.59 -22.07 -18.87
C GLU A 41 -1.94 -20.62 -19.22
N GLU A 42 -3.21 -20.28 -19.10
CA GLU A 42 -3.70 -18.93 -19.38
C GLU A 42 -3.02 -17.96 -18.41
N ARG A 43 -2.18 -17.07 -18.93
CA ARG A 43 -1.49 -16.06 -18.13
C ARG A 43 -2.26 -14.76 -18.20
N HIS A 44 -2.38 -14.09 -17.06
CA HIS A 44 -3.13 -12.87 -16.89
C HIS A 44 -2.22 -11.71 -16.48
N PRO A 45 -2.46 -10.50 -17.00
CA PRO A 45 -1.83 -9.29 -16.49
C PRO A 45 -2.02 -9.13 -14.97
N ILE A 46 -0.97 -8.69 -14.27
CA ILE A 46 -0.99 -8.58 -12.80
C ILE A 46 -2.08 -7.63 -12.27
N ASP A 47 -2.43 -6.60 -13.03
CA ASP A 47 -3.50 -5.64 -12.75
C ASP A 47 -4.92 -6.21 -12.91
N LYS A 48 -5.04 -7.43 -13.47
CA LYS A 48 -6.31 -8.18 -13.51
C LYS A 48 -6.43 -9.20 -12.38
N VAL A 49 -5.30 -9.62 -11.82
CA VAL A 49 -5.27 -10.61 -10.73
C VAL A 49 -5.37 -9.94 -9.36
N LEU A 50 -4.67 -8.83 -9.17
CA LEU A 50 -4.76 -8.03 -7.95
C LEU A 50 -5.99 -7.14 -7.98
N LYS A 51 -6.63 -6.99 -6.81
CA LYS A 51 -7.82 -6.14 -6.61
C LYS A 51 -7.44 -4.70 -6.29
N GLY A 52 -6.23 -4.49 -5.78
CA GLY A 52 -5.64 -3.16 -5.64
C GLY A 52 -5.28 -2.53 -6.97
N LYS A 53 -5.19 -1.20 -6.99
CA LYS A 53 -4.73 -0.45 -8.16
C LYS A 53 -3.23 -0.65 -8.33
N VAL A 54 -2.83 -1.43 -9.33
CA VAL A 54 -1.41 -1.56 -9.71
C VAL A 54 -0.92 -0.21 -10.23
N LEU A 55 -0.02 0.41 -9.47
CA LEU A 55 0.59 1.68 -9.83
C LEU A 55 1.66 1.47 -10.89
N GLY A 56 2.45 0.40 -10.78
CA GLY A 56 3.45 0.01 -11.76
C GLY A 56 3.93 -1.43 -11.58
N PHE A 57 4.41 -2.03 -12.67
CA PHE A 57 5.00 -3.37 -12.70
C PHE A 57 5.99 -3.47 -13.88
N ASP A 58 7.26 -3.79 -13.61
CA ASP A 58 8.31 -3.87 -14.63
C ASP A 58 8.68 -5.31 -15.05
N GLY A 59 7.81 -6.27 -14.70
CA GLY A 59 8.07 -7.71 -14.86
C GLY A 59 8.82 -8.32 -13.68
N ARG A 60 9.17 -7.53 -12.67
CA ARG A 60 9.82 -8.00 -11.45
C ARG A 60 9.34 -7.28 -10.21
N VAL A 61 9.40 -5.95 -10.19
CA VAL A 61 8.94 -5.12 -9.08
C VAL A 61 7.53 -4.67 -9.35
N VAL A 62 6.62 -4.95 -8.41
CA VAL A 62 5.25 -4.46 -8.44
C VAL A 62 5.07 -3.37 -7.38
N GLU A 63 4.29 -2.35 -7.71
CA GLU A 63 3.78 -1.34 -6.78
C GLU A 63 2.26 -1.29 -6.88
N VAL A 64 1.56 -1.43 -5.76
CA VAL A 64 0.10 -1.58 -5.71
C VAL A 64 -0.48 -0.72 -4.61
N LYS A 65 -1.54 0.02 -4.91
CA LYS A 65 -2.27 0.84 -3.96
C LYS A 65 -3.63 0.23 -3.63
N TYR A 66 -3.96 0.21 -2.35
CA TYR A 66 -5.24 -0.19 -1.79
C TYR A 66 -5.81 0.97 -0.97
N ASP A 67 -6.82 1.61 -1.52
CA ASP A 67 -7.63 2.65 -0.89
C ASP A 67 -8.93 2.09 -0.29
N PHE A 68 -9.11 0.77 -0.38
CA PHE A 68 -10.27 0.00 0.04
C PHE A 68 -11.59 0.62 -0.44
N GLU A 69 -11.62 1.08 -1.70
CA GLU A 69 -12.85 1.56 -2.33
C GLU A 69 -13.96 0.50 -2.36
N THR A 70 -13.56 -0.77 -2.51
CA THR A 70 -14.47 -1.91 -2.55
C THR A 70 -14.01 -2.99 -1.56
N GLU A 71 -14.97 -3.76 -1.05
CA GLU A 71 -14.69 -4.91 -0.17
C GLU A 71 -13.85 -6.00 -0.88
N GLU A 72 -13.94 -6.08 -2.22
CA GLU A 72 -13.18 -7.04 -3.02
C GLU A 72 -11.66 -6.91 -2.81
N GLN A 73 -11.17 -5.70 -2.51
CA GLN A 73 -9.76 -5.47 -2.19
C GLN A 73 -9.26 -6.30 -0.99
N LEU A 74 -10.16 -6.73 -0.08
CA LEU A 74 -9.80 -7.63 1.01
C LEU A 74 -9.36 -9.03 0.56
N GLN A 75 -9.71 -9.44 -0.66
CA GLN A 75 -9.29 -10.74 -1.20
C GLN A 75 -7.77 -10.83 -1.36
N ASP A 76 -7.09 -9.69 -1.52
CA ASP A 76 -5.64 -9.63 -1.57
C ASP A 76 -4.95 -9.70 -0.21
N PHE A 77 -5.74 -9.68 0.88
CA PHE A 77 -5.27 -9.75 2.27
C PHE A 77 -5.87 -10.94 3.03
N PRO A 78 -5.66 -12.19 2.59
CA PRO A 78 -6.17 -13.38 3.29
C PRO A 78 -5.77 -13.40 4.77
N LEU A 79 -6.59 -14.11 5.57
CA LEU A 79 -6.32 -14.31 7.00
C LEU A 79 -4.96 -14.99 7.19
N PHE A 80 -4.22 -14.52 8.17
CA PHE A 80 -2.93 -15.06 8.56
C PHE A 80 -2.80 -15.03 10.08
N LYS A 81 -2.20 -16.06 10.66
CA LYS A 81 -1.94 -16.11 12.09
C LYS A 81 -0.44 -16.00 12.31
N PRO A 82 0.11 -14.78 12.48
CA PRO A 82 1.53 -14.62 12.79
C PRO A 82 1.85 -15.18 14.18
N PHE A 83 0.84 -15.31 15.06
CA PHE A 83 0.99 -15.89 16.38
C PHE A 83 0.12 -17.14 16.50
N GLN A 84 0.66 -18.17 17.13
CA GLN A 84 -0.10 -19.34 17.59
C GLN A 84 -0.81 -19.00 18.92
N LEU A 85 -1.59 -17.93 18.91
CA LEU A 85 -2.43 -17.52 20.04
C LEU A 85 -3.88 -17.87 19.74
N ASP A 86 -4.55 -18.42 20.75
CA ASP A 86 -5.99 -18.65 20.69
C ASP A 86 -6.74 -17.35 20.87
N GLY A 87 -7.75 -17.13 20.04
CA GLY A 87 -8.61 -15.96 20.14
C GLY A 87 -9.51 -15.80 18.91
N PRO A 88 -10.67 -15.15 19.07
CA PRO A 88 -11.47 -14.76 17.93
C PRO A 88 -10.69 -13.73 17.11
N PHE A 89 -10.75 -13.86 15.79
CA PHE A 89 -10.21 -12.89 14.87
C PHE A 89 -11.22 -12.60 13.77
N LYS A 90 -11.43 -11.31 13.48
CA LYS A 90 -12.29 -10.86 12.40
C LYS A 90 -11.52 -9.90 11.50
N ARG A 91 -11.70 -10.09 10.20
CA ARG A 91 -11.27 -9.19 9.13
C ARG A 91 -12.53 -8.74 8.39
N LYS A 92 -12.79 -7.44 8.31
CA LYS A 92 -13.93 -6.89 7.58
C LYS A 92 -13.55 -5.61 6.85
N TRP A 93 -14.39 -5.23 5.90
CA TRP A 93 -14.28 -3.95 5.20
C TRP A 93 -15.14 -2.93 5.94
N TRP A 94 -14.59 -1.78 6.27
CA TRP A 94 -15.31 -0.72 6.96
C TRP A 94 -14.69 0.64 6.64
N ASP A 95 -15.51 1.63 6.26
CA ASP A 95 -15.08 3.02 6.05
C ASP A 95 -13.78 3.14 5.22
N ARG A 96 -13.78 2.53 4.03
CA ARG A 96 -12.61 2.50 3.14
C ARG A 96 -11.31 2.08 3.85
N SER A 97 -11.44 1.14 4.78
CA SER A 97 -10.35 0.62 5.58
C SER A 97 -10.47 -0.90 5.71
N LEU A 98 -9.31 -1.55 5.89
CA LEU A 98 -9.19 -2.91 6.39
C LEU A 98 -9.33 -2.88 7.93
N ASP A 99 -10.43 -3.42 8.45
CA ASP A 99 -10.72 -3.49 9.88
C ASP A 99 -10.36 -4.88 10.43
N LEU A 100 -9.44 -4.89 11.40
CA LEU A 100 -8.92 -6.07 12.08
C LEU A 100 -9.34 -6.05 13.54
N GLN A 101 -9.97 -7.12 14.03
CA GLN A 101 -10.48 -7.20 15.42
C GLN A 101 -10.10 -8.52 16.09
N GLY A 102 -9.61 -8.43 17.33
CA GLY A 102 -9.27 -9.57 18.17
C GLY A 102 -7.78 -9.91 18.12
N THR A 103 -7.47 -11.20 17.95
CA THR A 103 -6.09 -11.72 17.98
C THR A 103 -5.78 -12.48 16.69
N GLY A 104 -5.02 -11.86 15.79
CA GLY A 104 -4.69 -12.46 14.51
C GLY A 104 -4.10 -11.44 13.53
N GLY A 105 -4.09 -11.77 12.25
CA GLY A 105 -3.55 -10.90 11.24
C GLY A 105 -4.05 -11.21 9.83
N VAL A 106 -3.55 -10.43 8.89
CA VAL A 106 -3.74 -10.65 7.46
C VAL A 106 -2.40 -10.53 6.78
N VAL A 107 -2.30 -11.12 5.61
CA VAL A 107 -1.07 -11.14 4.82
C VAL A 107 -1.40 -10.76 3.40
N TRP A 108 -0.57 -9.93 2.78
CA TRP A 108 -0.68 -9.67 1.37
C TRP A 108 -0.40 -10.95 0.59
N ARG A 109 -1.25 -11.27 -0.38
CA ARG A 109 -1.18 -12.54 -1.10
C ARG A 109 0.06 -12.69 -1.99
N VAL A 110 0.71 -11.59 -2.36
CA VAL A 110 1.92 -11.60 -3.20
C VAL A 110 3.13 -12.00 -2.38
N VAL A 111 3.91 -12.95 -2.91
CA VAL A 111 5.19 -13.37 -2.33
C VAL A 111 6.32 -12.63 -3.06
N CYS A 112 7.30 -12.13 -2.32
CA CYS A 112 8.44 -11.40 -2.86
C CYS A 112 9.78 -12.09 -2.52
N ARG A 113 10.90 -11.86 -3.22
CA ARG A 113 12.17 -12.58 -2.99
C ARG A 113 13.33 -11.80 -2.39
N LYS A 114 13.32 -10.46 -2.47
CA LYS A 114 14.48 -9.64 -2.06
C LYS A 114 14.11 -8.46 -1.18
N GLY A 115 13.10 -7.72 -1.63
CA GLY A 115 12.62 -6.53 -0.96
C GLY A 115 11.10 -6.52 -0.93
N ILE A 116 10.55 -6.09 0.19
CA ILE A 116 9.13 -5.84 0.37
C ILE A 116 8.94 -4.68 1.33
N GLU A 117 8.01 -3.79 1.03
CA GLU A 117 7.66 -2.67 1.90
C GLU A 117 6.17 -2.31 1.81
N ILE A 118 5.69 -1.71 2.89
CA ILE A 118 4.37 -1.10 3.02
C ILE A 118 4.53 0.37 3.42
N ASP A 119 3.63 1.20 2.91
CA ASP A 119 3.29 2.53 3.43
C ASP A 119 1.78 2.58 3.64
N CYS A 120 1.31 2.91 4.84
CA CYS A 120 -0.11 3.00 5.11
C CYS A 120 -0.42 4.00 6.22
N GLU A 121 -1.70 4.27 6.40
CA GLU A 121 -2.23 4.91 7.60
C GLU A 121 -2.90 3.85 8.49
N ILE A 122 -2.68 3.94 9.79
CA ILE A 122 -3.31 3.05 10.76
C ILE A 122 -3.97 3.87 11.88
N ARG A 123 -5.20 3.47 12.21
CA ARG A 123 -5.92 3.87 13.43
C ARG A 123 -6.08 2.62 14.30
N PHE A 124 -6.09 2.78 15.62
CA PHE A 124 -6.29 1.65 16.54
C PHE A 124 -7.09 2.07 17.77
N ALA A 125 -7.89 1.15 18.28
CA ALA A 125 -8.74 1.37 19.46
C ALA A 125 -7.91 1.49 20.74
N LYS A 126 -6.80 0.75 20.82
CA LYS A 126 -5.80 0.88 21.88
C LYS A 126 -4.45 1.12 21.24
N ALA A 127 -3.65 1.99 21.84
CA ALA A 127 -2.34 2.39 21.33
C ALA A 127 -1.25 1.32 21.48
N GLN A 128 -1.58 0.02 21.48
CA GLN A 128 -0.71 -1.10 21.82
C GLN A 128 -0.96 -2.35 20.96
N ASP A 129 0.01 -3.25 20.91
CA ASP A 129 -0.13 -4.63 20.39
C ASP A 129 -0.73 -4.72 18.97
N VAL A 130 -0.33 -3.77 18.12
CA VAL A 130 -0.74 -3.66 16.71
C VAL A 130 0.50 -3.38 15.88
N GLY A 131 0.55 -3.88 14.65
CA GLY A 131 1.68 -3.57 13.78
C GLY A 131 1.69 -4.34 12.48
N GLY A 132 2.88 -4.39 11.91
CA GLY A 132 3.19 -5.09 10.68
C GLY A 132 4.07 -6.30 10.93
N PHE A 133 4.11 -7.23 9.99
CA PHE A 133 5.10 -8.29 10.00
C PHE A 133 5.63 -8.57 8.60
N VAL A 134 6.85 -9.09 8.54
CA VAL A 134 7.44 -9.71 7.36
C VAL A 134 7.86 -11.13 7.73
N GLY A 135 7.21 -12.12 7.13
CA GLY A 135 7.46 -13.53 7.38
C GLY A 135 8.02 -14.26 6.17
N GLU A 136 8.59 -15.43 6.41
CA GLU A 136 8.95 -16.37 5.35
C GLU A 136 7.69 -17.02 4.75
N ASN A 137 7.71 -17.29 3.44
CA ASN A 137 6.59 -17.92 2.74
C ASN A 137 6.40 -19.40 3.11
N ARG A 138 7.46 -20.06 3.55
CA ARG A 138 7.42 -21.46 4.01
C ARG A 138 6.72 -21.55 5.37
N ALA A 139 6.28 -22.77 5.72
CA ALA A 139 5.88 -23.12 7.09
C ALA A 139 7.07 -23.16 8.07
N SER A 140 7.97 -22.19 7.96
CA SER A 140 8.92 -21.82 9.00
C SER A 140 8.22 -20.76 9.82
N ASP A 141 8.01 -21.00 11.12
CA ASP A 141 7.47 -20.03 12.09
C ASP A 141 8.43 -18.84 12.32
N GLU A 142 9.09 -18.37 11.26
CA GLU A 142 10.06 -17.30 11.27
C GLU A 142 9.49 -16.04 10.63
N TYR A 143 9.47 -14.97 11.40
CA TYR A 143 9.02 -13.66 10.96
C TYR A 143 9.71 -12.54 11.74
N SER A 144 9.66 -11.34 11.19
CA SER A 144 10.00 -10.08 11.85
C SER A 144 8.70 -9.33 12.12
N LEU A 145 8.49 -8.92 13.37
CA LEU A 145 7.42 -8.01 13.75
C LEU A 145 7.93 -6.58 13.79
N TYR A 146 7.07 -5.67 13.35
CA TYR A 146 7.24 -4.23 13.39
C TYR A 146 6.09 -3.70 14.24
N SER A 147 6.32 -3.64 15.55
CA SER A 147 5.26 -3.47 16.56
C SER A 147 5.12 -2.02 16.97
N ILE A 148 3.89 -1.50 16.88
CA ILE A 148 3.49 -0.23 17.47
C ILE A 148 3.09 -0.51 18.93
N PHE A 149 4.01 -0.18 19.82
CA PHE A 149 3.84 -0.32 21.26
C PHE A 149 3.43 -1.74 21.71
N ASP A 150 4.40 -2.66 21.74
CA ASP A 150 4.15 -4.03 22.16
C ASP A 150 4.12 -4.14 23.69
N ARG A 151 2.98 -4.52 24.27
CA ARG A 151 2.90 -4.91 25.69
C ARG A 151 3.05 -6.39 25.88
N PHE A 152 2.57 -7.19 24.93
CA PHE A 152 2.63 -8.65 25.04
C PHE A 152 4.05 -9.14 25.31
N PHE A 153 5.04 -8.66 24.54
CA PHE A 153 6.44 -9.02 24.75
C PHE A 153 7.11 -8.24 25.88
N GLN A 154 6.79 -6.94 26.05
CA GLN A 154 7.41 -6.12 27.11
C GLN A 154 6.99 -6.52 28.52
N ASN A 155 5.85 -7.19 28.70
CA ASN A 155 5.46 -7.74 30.00
C ASN A 155 6.44 -8.82 30.50
N LYS A 156 7.31 -9.35 29.61
CA LYS A 156 8.41 -10.25 29.97
C LYS A 156 9.70 -9.52 30.36
N ASP A 157 9.79 -8.21 30.11
CA ASP A 157 10.93 -7.39 30.51
C ASP A 157 10.86 -7.05 32.02
N SER A 158 11.96 -6.50 32.56
CA SER A 158 11.99 -6.05 33.95
C SER A 158 10.92 -4.97 34.23
N PRO A 159 10.27 -4.99 35.42
CA PRO A 159 9.30 -3.97 35.79
C PRO A 159 9.85 -2.54 35.62
N GLY A 160 9.05 -1.66 35.00
CA GLY A 160 9.42 -0.26 34.76
C GLY A 160 10.11 0.02 33.42
N SER A 161 10.34 -1.01 32.59
CA SER A 161 10.87 -0.82 31.23
C SER A 161 9.99 0.13 30.40
N PRO A 162 10.59 1.10 29.68
CA PRO A 162 9.82 2.10 28.96
C PRO A 162 9.04 1.46 27.82
N LYS A 163 7.79 1.90 27.70
CA LYS A 163 6.90 1.58 26.60
C LYS A 163 7.57 1.92 25.27
N ALA A 164 7.69 0.94 24.39
CA ALA A 164 8.44 1.13 23.15
C ALA A 164 7.83 0.45 21.92
N HIS A 165 8.10 1.05 20.77
CA HIS A 165 8.00 0.41 19.47
C HIS A 165 9.23 -0.45 19.22
N MET A 166 9.08 -1.49 18.41
CA MET A 166 10.17 -2.43 18.19
C MET A 166 10.16 -3.10 16.84
N ILE A 167 11.36 -3.50 16.40
CA ILE A 167 11.55 -4.56 15.43
C ILE A 167 11.94 -5.79 16.23
N CYS A 168 11.12 -6.85 16.18
CA CYS A 168 11.36 -8.10 16.90
C CYS A 168 11.48 -9.25 15.90
N ARG A 169 12.46 -10.13 16.08
CA ARG A 169 12.67 -11.29 15.21
C ARG A 169 12.27 -12.57 15.95
N PHE A 170 11.49 -13.42 15.29
CA PHE A 170 11.12 -14.76 15.75
C PHE A 170 11.87 -15.80 14.93
N LEU A 171 12.51 -16.73 15.62
CA LEU A 171 13.30 -17.82 15.05
C LEU A 171 12.77 -19.16 15.55
N ARG A 172 12.71 -20.14 14.65
CA ARG A 172 12.31 -21.51 15.00
C ARG A 172 13.26 -22.15 16.04
N SER A 173 14.53 -21.79 15.98
CA SER A 173 15.56 -22.15 16.96
C SER A 173 16.59 -21.03 16.94
N ALA A 174 16.83 -20.36 18.07
CA ALA A 174 18.09 -19.64 18.20
C ALA A 174 19.19 -20.66 18.49
N PRO A 175 20.42 -20.47 17.94
CA PRO A 175 21.56 -21.34 18.22
C PRO A 175 21.79 -21.57 19.73
N ASP A 176 21.36 -20.61 20.55
CA ASP A 176 21.61 -20.58 21.99
C ASP A 176 20.36 -20.87 22.86
N SER A 177 19.17 -21.11 22.27
CA SER A 177 17.89 -21.20 23.02
C SER A 177 17.40 -22.60 23.36
N GLY A 178 18.18 -23.66 23.11
CA GLY A 178 17.81 -25.02 23.53
C GLY A 178 16.52 -25.58 22.88
N GLY A 179 16.07 -25.01 21.77
CA GLY A 179 14.91 -25.52 20.99
C GLY A 179 13.57 -24.82 21.24
N GLU A 180 13.49 -23.84 22.15
CA GLU A 180 12.30 -22.98 22.26
C GLU A 180 12.31 -21.86 21.21
N MET A 181 11.11 -21.44 20.78
CA MET A 181 10.92 -20.31 19.85
C MET A 181 11.59 -19.07 20.45
N ALA A 182 12.70 -18.65 19.86
CA ALA A 182 13.47 -17.54 20.35
C ALA A 182 12.98 -16.25 19.70
N PHE A 183 12.62 -15.27 20.52
CA PHE A 183 12.42 -13.91 20.06
C PHE A 183 13.61 -13.04 20.49
N ARG A 184 13.97 -12.06 19.66
CA ARG A 184 14.97 -11.06 20.03
C ARG A 184 14.58 -9.68 19.53
N TYR A 185 14.91 -8.67 20.32
CA TYR A 185 14.81 -7.28 19.90
C TYR A 185 15.95 -6.96 18.91
N ILE A 186 15.59 -6.49 17.73
CA ILE A 186 16.53 -5.93 16.76
C ILE A 186 16.74 -4.44 17.07
N VAL A 187 15.65 -3.69 17.25
CA VAL A 187 15.64 -2.29 17.67
C VAL A 187 14.44 -2.02 18.57
N ARG A 188 14.60 -1.08 19.52
CA ARG A 188 13.53 -0.60 20.41
C ARG A 188 13.64 0.91 20.61
N LYS A 189 12.53 1.65 20.49
CA LYS A 189 12.47 3.11 20.71
C LYS A 189 11.14 3.52 21.36
N GLY A 190 11.20 4.40 22.36
CA GLY A 190 10.02 4.88 23.10
C GLY A 190 9.25 6.02 22.43
N THR A 191 9.68 6.48 21.26
CA THR A 191 9.09 7.62 20.54
C THR A 191 8.78 7.26 19.09
N PRO A 192 7.77 7.89 18.47
CA PRO A 192 6.86 8.90 19.02
C PRO A 192 5.72 8.28 19.84
N ALA A 193 5.16 9.01 20.80
CA ALA A 193 3.95 8.56 21.48
C ALA A 193 2.77 8.58 20.50
N VAL A 194 2.02 7.48 20.46
CA VAL A 194 0.81 7.38 19.64
C VAL A 194 -0.45 7.35 20.52
N ALA A 195 -1.53 7.93 20.02
CA ALA A 195 -2.80 8.05 20.73
C ALA A 195 -3.87 7.17 20.04
N PRO A 196 -4.77 6.53 20.81
CA PRO A 196 -5.90 5.79 20.24
C PRO A 196 -6.75 6.65 19.30
N GLY A 197 -7.27 6.02 18.23
CA GLY A 197 -8.17 6.65 17.25
C GLY A 197 -7.52 7.65 16.30
N LYS A 198 -6.34 8.21 16.63
CA LYS A 198 -5.62 9.13 15.75
C LYS A 198 -4.93 8.33 14.63
N PRO A 199 -5.12 8.70 13.35
CA PRO A 199 -4.34 8.13 12.26
C PRO A 199 -2.86 8.43 12.45
N VAL A 200 -2.02 7.41 12.26
CA VAL A 200 -0.56 7.56 12.20
C VAL A 200 -0.06 6.94 10.90
N ARG A 201 0.91 7.57 10.27
CA ARG A 201 1.58 7.02 9.09
C ARG A 201 2.55 5.94 9.54
N PHE A 202 2.37 4.75 9.00
CA PHE A 202 3.09 3.55 9.37
C PHE A 202 3.73 2.96 8.12
N ARG A 203 5.06 2.94 8.08
CA ARG A 203 5.81 2.38 6.95
C ARG A 203 6.78 1.35 7.46
N PHE A 204 6.84 0.19 6.85
CA PHE A 204 7.81 -0.82 7.26
C PHE A 204 8.19 -1.70 6.08
N GLY A 205 9.36 -2.29 6.17
CA GLY A 205 9.84 -3.13 5.10
C GLY A 205 11.10 -3.89 5.48
N ARG A 206 11.52 -4.71 4.53
CA ARG A 206 12.72 -5.53 4.62
C ARG A 206 13.38 -5.60 3.25
N ASN A 207 14.70 -5.52 3.24
CA ASN A 207 15.53 -5.79 2.08
C ASN A 207 16.71 -6.67 2.51
N GLY A 208 16.69 -7.95 2.15
CA GLY A 208 17.69 -8.90 2.65
C GLY A 208 17.65 -9.03 4.18
N SER A 209 18.80 -8.79 4.82
CA SER A 209 18.97 -8.77 6.29
C SER A 209 18.40 -7.53 6.96
N ASP A 210 18.22 -6.44 6.22
CA ASP A 210 17.92 -5.14 6.79
C ASP A 210 16.41 -4.94 6.88
N GLY A 211 15.93 -4.71 8.11
CA GLY A 211 14.55 -4.36 8.39
C GLY A 211 14.47 -2.92 8.85
N TRP A 212 13.40 -2.23 8.47
CA TRP A 212 13.14 -0.87 8.91
C TRP A 212 11.65 -0.65 9.17
N PHE A 213 11.37 0.30 10.03
CA PHE A 213 10.02 0.73 10.37
C PHE A 213 10.03 2.22 10.73
N ASP A 214 9.10 2.98 10.18
CA ASP A 214 8.92 4.42 10.35
C ASP A 214 7.49 4.70 10.83
N LEU A 215 7.39 5.50 11.89
CA LEU A 215 6.14 5.98 12.46
C LEU A 215 6.14 7.50 12.49
N ASP A 216 5.29 8.13 11.68
CA ASP A 216 5.22 9.60 11.54
C ASP A 216 6.61 10.26 11.36
N GLY A 217 7.46 9.69 10.50
CA GLY A 217 8.80 10.20 10.20
C GLY A 217 9.89 9.75 11.19
N ASN A 218 9.53 8.99 12.23
CA ASN A 218 10.48 8.44 13.19
C ASN A 218 10.94 7.06 12.76
N ARG A 219 11.91 7.03 11.86
CA ARG A 219 12.51 5.81 11.35
C ARG A 219 13.34 5.08 12.42
N MET A 220 13.22 3.76 12.42
CA MET A 220 14.04 2.77 13.09
C MET A 220 14.49 1.75 12.06
N GLU A 221 15.73 1.28 12.19
CA GLU A 221 16.30 0.32 11.26
C GLU A 221 17.27 -0.58 12.00
N GLY A 222 17.32 -1.84 11.61
CA GLY A 222 18.28 -2.78 12.14
C GLY A 222 18.50 -3.94 11.19
N SER A 223 19.67 -4.54 11.32
CA SER A 223 20.07 -5.67 10.48
C SER A 223 19.94 -6.98 11.27
N ASP A 224 19.43 -8.00 10.61
CA ASP A 224 19.40 -9.37 11.11
C ASP A 224 20.32 -10.24 10.24
N PRO A 225 21.55 -10.55 10.72
CA PRO A 225 22.52 -11.34 9.95
C PRO A 225 22.08 -12.80 9.76
N TRP A 226 21.06 -13.27 10.46
CA TRP A 226 20.56 -14.65 10.36
C TRP A 226 19.36 -14.78 9.41
N ASN A 227 19.38 -13.99 8.33
CA ASN A 227 18.31 -14.00 7.35
C ASN A 227 18.37 -15.23 6.44
N ALA A 228 17.51 -16.22 6.71
CA ALA A 228 17.32 -17.39 5.84
C ALA A 228 16.12 -17.25 4.89
N PHE A 229 15.52 -16.05 4.80
CA PHE A 229 14.30 -15.86 4.02
C PHE A 229 14.55 -16.09 2.53
N ARG A 230 13.73 -16.95 1.93
CA ARG A 230 13.69 -17.23 0.49
C ARG A 230 12.49 -16.58 -0.18
N GLY A 231 11.43 -16.33 0.58
CA GLY A 231 10.24 -15.62 0.10
C GLY A 231 9.63 -14.78 1.22
N TYR A 232 9.53 -13.49 1.01
CA TYR A 232 8.92 -12.54 1.92
C TYR A 232 7.39 -12.47 1.71
N ARG A 233 6.66 -12.55 2.82
CA ARG A 233 5.26 -12.18 2.92
C ARG A 233 5.12 -11.05 3.91
N ILE A 234 4.36 -10.01 3.56
CA ILE A 234 4.14 -8.85 4.41
C ILE A 234 2.68 -8.78 4.82
N GLY A 235 2.40 -8.28 6.02
CA GLY A 235 1.04 -8.20 6.52
C GLY A 235 0.89 -7.38 7.78
N PHE A 236 -0.31 -7.39 8.32
CA PHE A 236 -0.70 -6.66 9.53
C PHE A 236 -1.18 -7.61 10.61
N TYR A 237 -1.05 -7.21 11.86
CA TYR A 237 -1.57 -7.98 12.99
C TYR A 237 -2.15 -7.08 14.09
N VAL A 238 -3.03 -7.70 14.90
CA VAL A 238 -3.56 -7.16 16.16
C VAL A 238 -3.56 -8.27 17.22
N LEU A 239 -3.31 -7.92 18.47
CA LEU A 239 -3.48 -8.81 19.62
C LEU A 239 -4.46 -8.18 20.61
N GLU A 240 -5.59 -8.83 20.87
CA GLU A 240 -6.66 -8.35 21.76
C GLU A 240 -7.04 -6.86 21.53
N ASN A 241 -7.00 -6.45 20.27
CA ASN A 241 -7.16 -5.06 19.86
C ASN A 241 -8.01 -4.95 18.59
N GLU A 242 -8.28 -3.72 18.20
CA GLU A 242 -8.97 -3.35 16.98
C GLU A 242 -8.16 -2.28 16.26
N ALA A 243 -7.97 -2.45 14.95
CA ALA A 243 -7.23 -1.53 14.11
C ALA A 243 -7.88 -1.37 12.73
N TRP A 244 -7.83 -0.15 12.21
CA TRP A 244 -8.31 0.22 10.88
C TRP A 244 -7.13 0.71 10.05
N ILE A 245 -6.89 0.04 8.94
CA ILE A 245 -5.75 0.30 8.05
C ILE A 245 -6.27 0.84 6.72
N SER A 246 -5.76 1.99 6.31
CA SER A 246 -6.18 2.69 5.10
C SER A 246 -4.97 3.16 4.29
N SER A 247 -5.22 3.59 3.05
CA SER A 247 -4.19 4.21 2.19
C SER A 247 -2.94 3.34 1.99
N VAL A 248 -3.11 2.03 1.86
CA VAL A 248 -2.00 1.07 1.81
C VAL A 248 -1.34 1.11 0.43
N THR A 249 -0.04 1.31 0.39
CA THR A 249 0.80 1.16 -0.79
C THR A 249 1.84 0.08 -0.51
N LEU A 250 1.87 -0.93 -1.37
CA LEU A 250 2.74 -2.09 -1.28
C LEU A 250 3.72 -2.08 -2.44
N LYS A 251 4.99 -2.36 -2.15
CA LYS A 251 6.02 -2.50 -3.18
C LYS A 251 6.90 -3.71 -2.89
N GLY A 252 7.18 -4.51 -3.91
CA GLY A 252 8.01 -5.70 -3.71
C GLY A 252 8.53 -6.35 -4.99
N ASP A 253 9.65 -7.06 -4.84
CA ASP A 253 10.29 -7.88 -5.88
C ASP A 253 9.58 -9.24 -5.97
N VAL A 254 8.63 -9.36 -6.89
CA VAL A 254 7.71 -10.50 -7.04
C VAL A 254 8.48 -11.81 -7.23
N ASP A 255 8.08 -12.83 -6.48
CA ASP A 255 8.60 -14.19 -6.61
C ASP A 255 8.12 -14.82 -7.93
N PRO A 256 9.00 -15.24 -8.85
CA PRO A 256 8.61 -15.84 -10.12
C PRO A 256 7.85 -17.17 -9.97
N ASP A 257 8.11 -17.96 -8.93
CA ASP A 257 7.41 -19.22 -8.71
C ASP A 257 5.97 -18.93 -8.25
N TRP A 258 5.79 -17.94 -7.36
CA TRP A 258 4.46 -17.45 -6.99
C TRP A 258 3.72 -16.88 -8.20
N ALA A 259 4.40 -16.09 -9.04
CA ALA A 259 3.80 -15.49 -10.23
C ALA A 259 3.31 -16.56 -11.20
N LYS A 260 4.11 -17.62 -11.40
CA LYS A 260 3.72 -18.79 -12.19
C LYS A 260 2.49 -19.48 -11.60
N GLU A 261 2.51 -19.80 -10.30
CA GLU A 261 1.38 -20.45 -9.60
C GLU A 261 0.09 -19.60 -9.63
N ALA A 262 0.24 -18.27 -9.59
CA ALA A 262 -0.86 -17.32 -9.69
C ALA A 262 -1.30 -17.02 -11.13
N GLY A 263 -0.68 -17.63 -12.14
CA GLY A 263 -0.99 -17.41 -13.55
C GLY A 263 -0.68 -15.99 -14.02
N ILE A 264 0.36 -15.34 -13.50
CA ILE A 264 0.73 -13.97 -13.85
C ILE A 264 1.61 -13.96 -15.12
N ASP A 265 1.24 -13.09 -16.05
CA ASP A 265 2.11 -12.71 -17.16
C ASP A 265 3.17 -11.70 -16.70
N MET A 266 4.39 -12.20 -16.45
CA MET A 266 5.54 -11.38 -16.02
C MET A 266 6.08 -10.49 -17.15
N GLU A 267 5.68 -10.70 -18.41
CA GLU A 267 6.10 -9.85 -19.53
C GLU A 267 5.18 -8.63 -19.71
N HIS A 268 3.99 -8.66 -19.09
CA HIS A 268 3.04 -7.55 -19.14
C HIS A 268 3.48 -6.40 -18.23
N VAL A 269 4.20 -5.44 -18.81
CA VAL A 269 4.67 -4.24 -18.08
C VAL A 269 3.52 -3.24 -17.88
N VAL A 270 3.24 -2.91 -16.62
CA VAL A 270 2.38 -1.78 -16.25
C VAL A 270 3.28 -0.58 -15.97
N LYS A 271 3.30 0.39 -16.87
CA LYS A 271 4.14 1.58 -16.66
C LYS A 271 3.61 2.36 -15.45
N PRO A 272 4.48 2.80 -14.52
CA PRO A 272 4.07 3.70 -13.46
C PRO A 272 3.34 4.88 -14.08
N ALA A 273 2.11 5.13 -13.63
CA ALA A 273 1.48 6.41 -13.87
C ALA A 273 2.48 7.45 -13.34
N ARG A 274 3.13 8.21 -14.23
CA ARG A 274 4.07 9.27 -13.86
C ARG A 274 3.28 10.39 -13.19
N GLY A 275 2.79 10.16 -11.98
CA GLY A 275 2.49 11.24 -11.05
C GLY A 275 3.84 11.79 -10.63
N LYS A 276 4.21 12.96 -11.16
CA LYS A 276 5.35 13.69 -10.59
C LYS A 276 5.05 13.87 -9.10
N VAL A 277 6.02 13.59 -8.23
CA VAL A 277 5.92 13.97 -6.83
C VAL A 277 5.85 15.50 -6.82
N GLU A 278 4.65 16.01 -6.64
CA GLU A 278 4.41 17.44 -6.57
C GLU A 278 4.90 17.98 -5.23
N ARG A 279 5.38 19.23 -5.25
CA ARG A 279 5.67 19.96 -4.02
C ARG A 279 4.38 20.13 -3.20
N GLU A 280 4.51 20.34 -1.89
CA GLU A 280 3.36 20.68 -1.04
C GLU A 280 2.56 21.87 -1.61
N PRO A 281 1.21 21.85 -1.56
CA PRO A 281 0.39 22.95 -2.04
C PRO A 281 0.64 24.25 -1.28
N THR A 282 0.85 25.32 -2.03
CA THR A 282 0.92 26.70 -1.53
C THR A 282 -0.47 27.30 -1.38
N ASP A 283 -0.57 28.49 -0.77
CA ASP A 283 -1.84 29.25 -0.74
C ASP A 283 -2.32 29.67 -2.13
N ALA A 284 -1.42 29.78 -3.12
CA ALA A 284 -1.82 30.03 -4.50
C ALA A 284 -2.51 28.79 -5.10
N ASP A 285 -1.97 27.60 -4.85
CA ASP A 285 -2.56 26.33 -5.30
C ASP A 285 -3.93 26.11 -4.67
N ARG A 286 -4.06 26.35 -3.37
CA ARG A 286 -5.35 26.25 -2.65
C ARG A 286 -6.41 27.20 -3.21
N ARG A 287 -6.05 28.46 -3.51
CA ARG A 287 -6.97 29.44 -4.10
C ARG A 287 -7.37 29.07 -5.53
N ALA A 288 -6.42 28.64 -6.34
CA ALA A 288 -6.70 28.17 -7.69
C ALA A 288 -7.62 26.95 -7.68
N LEU A 289 -7.41 26.00 -6.77
CA LEU A 289 -8.29 24.84 -6.63
C LEU A 289 -9.69 25.24 -6.17
N ALA A 290 -9.82 26.18 -5.22
CA ALA A 290 -11.13 26.71 -4.82
C ALA A 290 -11.88 27.35 -6.01
N GLN A 291 -11.17 28.09 -6.87
CA GLN A 291 -11.76 28.65 -8.10
C GLN A 291 -12.22 27.56 -9.08
N VAL A 292 -11.48 26.46 -9.22
CA VAL A 292 -11.90 25.30 -10.03
C VAL A 292 -13.20 24.71 -9.49
N GLU A 293 -13.31 24.53 -8.18
CA GLU A 293 -14.51 23.99 -7.55
C GLU A 293 -15.71 24.94 -7.64
N GLU A 294 -15.51 26.26 -7.56
CA GLU A 294 -16.58 27.24 -7.81
C GLU A 294 -17.15 27.12 -9.24
N VAL A 295 -16.28 26.93 -10.23
CA VAL A 295 -16.71 26.71 -11.62
C VAL A 295 -17.46 25.39 -11.77
N ARG A 296 -16.98 24.31 -11.16
CA ARG A 296 -17.67 23.01 -11.18
C ARG A 296 -19.04 23.05 -10.51
N ALA A 297 -19.16 23.83 -9.44
CA ALA A 297 -20.42 24.07 -8.74
C ALA A 297 -21.38 24.98 -9.52
N GLY A 298 -20.98 25.51 -10.69
CA GLY A 298 -21.78 26.42 -11.50
C GLY A 298 -21.82 27.86 -10.96
N ASN A 299 -21.01 28.17 -9.96
CA ASN A 299 -20.93 29.50 -9.32
C ASN A 299 -19.86 30.39 -9.95
N GLY A 300 -18.97 29.83 -10.77
CA GLY A 300 -17.89 30.53 -11.46
C GLY A 300 -18.00 30.50 -12.98
N ALA A 301 -17.38 31.47 -13.66
CA ALA A 301 -17.28 31.48 -15.11
C ALA A 301 -16.18 30.52 -15.60
N PRO A 302 -16.47 29.53 -16.45
CA PRO A 302 -15.45 28.59 -16.95
C PRO A 302 -14.25 29.28 -17.61
N ALA A 303 -14.49 30.37 -18.35
CA ALA A 303 -13.44 31.17 -18.97
C ALA A 303 -12.37 31.71 -17.99
N SER A 304 -12.69 31.81 -16.70
CA SER A 304 -11.76 32.25 -15.65
C SER A 304 -10.65 31.24 -15.35
N LEU A 305 -10.81 29.98 -15.77
CA LEU A 305 -9.82 28.93 -15.54
C LEU A 305 -8.68 28.93 -16.57
N VAL A 306 -8.87 29.57 -17.74
CA VAL A 306 -7.86 29.60 -18.81
C VAL A 306 -6.49 30.13 -18.34
N PRO A 307 -6.39 31.22 -17.55
CA PRO A 307 -5.10 31.68 -17.02
C PRO A 307 -4.42 30.69 -16.06
N LEU A 308 -5.19 29.82 -15.39
CA LEU A 308 -4.60 28.82 -14.49
C LEU A 308 -3.80 27.78 -15.28
N LEU A 309 -4.23 27.43 -16.49
CA LEU A 309 -3.55 26.46 -17.34
C LEU A 309 -2.14 26.93 -17.73
N GLU A 310 -1.91 28.23 -17.87
CA GLU A 310 -0.61 28.80 -18.24
C GLU A 310 0.30 29.08 -17.04
N ASN A 311 -0.24 29.07 -15.82
CA ASN A 311 0.49 29.44 -14.62
C ASN A 311 1.41 28.31 -14.16
N ALA A 312 2.64 28.30 -14.67
CA ALA A 312 3.68 27.31 -14.32
C ALA A 312 4.11 27.34 -12.84
N ALA A 313 3.72 28.35 -12.05
CA ALA A 313 3.96 28.35 -10.62
C ALA A 313 2.98 27.45 -9.86
N LEU A 314 1.82 27.13 -10.46
CA LEU A 314 0.85 26.20 -9.88
C LEU A 314 1.29 24.75 -10.05
N LEU A 315 0.80 23.90 -9.16
CA LEU A 315 0.90 22.45 -9.31
C LEU A 315 0.31 21.97 -10.64
N GLU A 316 0.93 20.95 -11.24
CA GLU A 316 0.43 20.32 -12.48
C GLU A 316 -0.97 19.75 -12.25
N SER A 317 -1.25 19.16 -11.09
CA SER A 317 -2.56 18.66 -10.67
C SER A 317 -3.64 19.74 -10.63
N VAL A 318 -3.32 20.95 -10.15
CA VAL A 318 -4.26 22.08 -10.13
C VAL A 318 -4.57 22.54 -11.56
N ARG A 319 -3.56 22.57 -12.43
CA ARG A 319 -3.72 22.95 -13.85
C ARG A 319 -4.53 21.92 -14.61
N GLU A 320 -4.27 20.63 -14.36
CA GLU A 320 -5.07 19.51 -14.89
C GLU A 320 -6.53 19.59 -14.42
N ALA A 321 -6.77 19.87 -13.14
CA ALA A 321 -8.12 20.06 -12.61
C ALA A 321 -8.84 21.23 -13.29
N ALA A 322 -8.15 22.35 -13.53
CA ALA A 322 -8.70 23.48 -14.28
C ALA A 322 -9.03 23.11 -15.73
N GLY A 323 -8.16 22.37 -16.42
CA GLY A 323 -8.42 21.85 -17.76
C GLY A 323 -9.61 20.89 -17.83
N ALA A 324 -9.77 20.03 -16.82
CA ALA A 324 -10.92 19.14 -16.70
C ALA A 324 -12.23 19.91 -16.48
N ALA A 325 -12.25 20.87 -15.55
CA ALA A 325 -13.42 21.70 -15.29
C ALA A 325 -13.83 22.54 -16.51
N LEU A 326 -12.86 23.05 -17.29
CA LEU A 326 -13.14 23.68 -18.58
C LEU A 326 -13.88 22.73 -19.53
N ALA A 327 -13.42 21.49 -19.66
CA ALA A 327 -14.07 20.50 -20.51
C ALA A 327 -15.47 20.11 -20.00
N GLU A 328 -15.64 19.95 -18.68
CA GLU A 328 -16.90 19.63 -18.02
C GLU A 328 -17.97 20.71 -18.24
N SER A 329 -17.56 21.97 -18.40
CA SER A 329 -18.51 23.07 -18.69
C SER A 329 -19.26 22.91 -20.03
N GLY A 330 -18.69 22.15 -20.98
CA GLY A 330 -19.24 22.00 -22.33
C GLY A 330 -19.27 23.28 -23.16
N GLU A 331 -18.66 24.38 -22.69
CA GLU A 331 -18.68 25.67 -23.38
C GLU A 331 -17.74 25.69 -24.59
N ALA A 332 -18.23 25.23 -25.75
CA ALA A 332 -17.45 25.17 -26.99
C ALA A 332 -16.80 26.52 -27.38
N LYS A 333 -17.42 27.66 -27.02
CA LYS A 333 -16.87 29.03 -27.20
C LYS A 333 -15.50 29.27 -26.53
N LEU A 334 -15.04 28.36 -25.65
CA LEU A 334 -13.72 28.42 -25.04
C LEU A 334 -12.61 27.85 -25.94
N VAL A 335 -12.96 27.05 -26.97
CA VAL A 335 -11.97 26.45 -27.89
C VAL A 335 -11.00 27.50 -28.47
N PRO A 336 -11.45 28.66 -29.01
CA PRO A 336 -10.54 29.69 -29.51
C PRO A 336 -9.56 30.22 -28.44
N ARG A 337 -9.95 30.23 -27.15
CA ARG A 337 -9.11 30.70 -26.05
C ARG A 337 -8.02 29.70 -25.65
N LEU A 338 -8.17 28.43 -26.00
CA LEU A 338 -7.18 27.38 -25.74
C LEU A 338 -6.10 27.30 -26.82
N VAL A 339 -6.37 27.81 -28.03
CA VAL A 339 -5.44 27.73 -29.17
C VAL A 339 -4.07 28.34 -28.86
N PRO A 340 -3.95 29.53 -28.26
CA PRO A 340 -2.63 30.11 -27.93
C PRO A 340 -1.82 29.22 -26.96
N LEU A 341 -2.49 28.50 -26.05
CA LEU A 341 -1.84 27.65 -25.05
C LEU A 341 -1.18 26.41 -25.68
N LEU A 342 -1.62 25.98 -26.86
CA LEU A 342 -0.98 24.90 -27.62
C LEU A 342 0.43 25.27 -28.10
N GLU A 343 0.74 26.56 -28.20
CA GLU A 343 2.06 27.06 -28.60
C GLU A 343 2.95 27.41 -27.39
N SER A 344 2.47 27.19 -26.16
CA SER A 344 3.24 27.46 -24.94
C SER A 344 4.57 26.72 -24.93
N THR A 345 5.61 27.33 -24.37
CA THR A 345 6.92 26.70 -24.19
C THR A 345 6.89 25.61 -23.12
N ASP A 346 5.96 25.69 -22.17
CA ASP A 346 5.75 24.68 -21.13
C ASP A 346 4.96 23.47 -21.68
N PRO A 347 5.57 22.25 -21.68
CA PRO A 347 4.89 21.04 -22.15
C PRO A 347 3.61 20.71 -21.39
N VAL A 348 3.53 21.05 -20.10
CA VAL A 348 2.33 20.80 -19.29
C VAL A 348 1.17 21.67 -19.78
N THR A 349 1.42 22.96 -20.05
CA THR A 349 0.41 23.87 -20.60
C THR A 349 -0.17 23.29 -21.90
N ARG A 350 0.71 22.85 -22.81
CA ARG A 350 0.30 22.29 -24.10
C ARG A 350 -0.57 21.06 -23.93
N ARG A 351 -0.18 20.13 -23.04
CA ARG A 351 -0.91 18.89 -22.78
C ARG A 351 -2.29 19.15 -22.19
N VAL A 352 -2.38 20.01 -21.17
CA VAL A 352 -3.64 20.32 -20.49
C VAL A 352 -4.59 21.07 -21.43
N ALA A 353 -4.07 22.04 -22.21
CA ALA A 353 -4.85 22.79 -23.18
C ALA A 353 -5.39 21.90 -24.29
N ASP A 354 -4.58 20.98 -24.84
CA ASP A 354 -5.03 20.01 -25.84
C ASP A 354 -6.13 19.09 -25.27
N GLY A 355 -5.93 18.55 -24.07
CA GLY A 355 -6.92 17.69 -23.42
C GLY A 355 -8.29 18.37 -23.23
N ALA A 356 -8.29 19.64 -22.81
CA ALA A 356 -9.52 20.43 -22.69
C ALA A 356 -10.13 20.73 -24.06
N LEU A 357 -9.30 21.10 -25.04
CA LEU A 357 -9.72 21.45 -26.39
C LEU A 357 -10.38 20.27 -27.10
N VAL A 358 -9.79 19.08 -27.05
CA VAL A 358 -10.34 17.87 -27.70
C VAL A 358 -11.73 17.55 -27.17
N LYS A 359 -11.94 17.67 -25.86
CA LYS A 359 -13.23 17.43 -25.22
C LYS A 359 -14.27 18.48 -25.63
N LEU A 360 -13.93 19.77 -25.58
CA LEU A 360 -14.84 20.86 -25.98
C LEU A 360 -15.15 20.85 -27.48
N ALA A 361 -14.17 20.50 -28.31
CA ALA A 361 -14.33 20.40 -29.75
C ALA A 361 -15.11 19.14 -30.17
N GLY A 362 -15.04 18.09 -29.36
CA GLY A 362 -15.57 16.75 -29.65
C GLY A 362 -14.75 15.99 -30.70
N ARG A 363 -13.50 16.39 -30.94
CA ARG A 363 -12.59 15.76 -31.92
C ARG A 363 -11.12 16.03 -31.60
N SER A 364 -10.25 15.12 -32.02
CA SER A 364 -8.80 15.34 -32.02
C SER A 364 -8.34 16.03 -33.32
N PHE A 365 -7.23 16.78 -33.21
CA PHE A 365 -6.54 17.43 -34.32
C PHE A 365 -5.13 16.85 -34.55
N GLY A 366 -4.83 15.70 -33.94
CA GLY A 366 -3.51 15.07 -34.05
C GLY A 366 -2.39 15.92 -33.43
N PHE A 367 -2.72 16.77 -32.46
CA PHE A 367 -1.74 17.56 -31.75
C PHE A 367 -0.91 16.65 -30.84
N ASP A 368 0.41 16.78 -30.91
CA ASP A 368 1.36 16.08 -30.05
C ASP A 368 2.09 17.12 -29.20
N PRO A 369 1.80 17.22 -27.88
CA PRO A 369 2.43 18.18 -26.99
C PRO A 369 3.96 18.07 -26.94
N GLU A 370 4.52 16.89 -27.16
CA GLU A 370 5.97 16.63 -27.15
C GLU A 370 6.58 16.60 -28.56
N GLY A 371 5.73 16.67 -29.60
CA GLY A 371 6.14 16.65 -30.99
C GLY A 371 6.97 17.87 -31.38
N SER A 372 7.72 17.76 -32.47
CA SER A 372 8.49 18.87 -33.05
C SER A 372 7.62 20.11 -33.27
N GLU A 373 8.19 21.31 -33.12
CA GLU A 373 7.49 22.58 -33.32
C GLU A 373 6.71 22.65 -34.64
N GLU A 374 7.29 22.14 -35.73
CA GLU A 374 6.62 22.10 -37.04
C GLU A 374 5.35 21.24 -37.04
N LYS A 375 5.37 20.08 -36.37
CA LYS A 375 4.19 19.23 -36.18
C LYS A 375 3.12 19.93 -35.34
N ARG A 376 3.53 20.59 -34.25
CA ARG A 376 2.61 21.37 -33.40
C ARG A 376 1.95 22.50 -34.17
N ARG A 377 2.72 23.31 -34.92
CA ARG A 377 2.19 24.39 -35.77
C ARG A 377 1.25 23.90 -36.87
N ARG A 378 1.47 22.68 -37.41
CA ARG A 378 0.53 22.07 -38.38
C ARG A 378 -0.80 21.71 -37.70
N ALA A 379 -0.76 21.09 -36.53
CA ALA A 379 -1.97 20.75 -35.79
C ALA A 379 -2.74 22.01 -35.34
N VAL A 380 -2.05 23.05 -34.86
CA VAL A 380 -2.64 24.36 -34.51
C VAL A 380 -3.35 24.99 -35.72
N ARG A 381 -2.72 24.98 -36.90
CA ARG A 381 -3.39 25.44 -38.14
C ARG A 381 -4.66 24.64 -38.45
N SER A 382 -4.63 23.32 -38.29
CA SER A 382 -5.82 22.49 -38.48
C SER A 382 -6.95 22.82 -37.49
N VAL A 383 -6.62 23.26 -36.27
CA VAL A 383 -7.62 23.74 -35.30
C VAL A 383 -8.23 25.06 -35.77
N LEU A 384 -7.38 26.02 -36.17
CA LEU A 384 -7.83 27.33 -36.66
C LEU A 384 -8.73 27.22 -37.90
N ASP A 385 -8.32 26.43 -38.89
CA ASP A 385 -9.11 26.17 -40.10
C ASP A 385 -10.49 25.57 -39.76
N TRP A 386 -10.55 24.74 -38.71
CA TRP A 386 -11.80 24.14 -38.27
C TRP A 386 -12.70 25.14 -37.54
N ILE A 387 -12.13 26.02 -36.70
CA ILE A 387 -12.85 27.12 -36.06
C ILE A 387 -13.47 28.03 -37.14
N GLU A 388 -12.68 28.41 -38.15
CA GLU A 388 -13.13 29.27 -39.25
C GLU A 388 -14.27 28.65 -40.07
N LYS A 389 -14.22 27.33 -40.31
CA LYS A 389 -15.28 26.59 -41.02
C LYS A 389 -16.54 26.37 -40.20
N ASN A 390 -16.50 26.57 -38.88
CA ASN A 390 -17.63 26.30 -37.97
C ASN A 390 -17.91 27.49 -37.03
N PRO A 391 -18.10 28.71 -37.55
CA PRO A 391 -18.17 29.92 -36.71
C PRO A 391 -19.36 29.92 -35.74
N GLY A 392 -20.48 29.27 -36.11
CA GLY A 392 -21.66 29.16 -35.24
C GLY A 392 -21.46 28.29 -33.99
N LYS A 393 -20.42 27.45 -33.94
CA LYS A 393 -20.10 26.61 -32.79
C LYS A 393 -19.26 27.33 -31.72
N PHE A 394 -18.62 28.45 -32.09
CA PHE A 394 -17.62 29.14 -31.25
C PHE A 394 -17.90 30.64 -31.02
N ARG A 395 -19.03 31.16 -31.52
CA ARG A 395 -19.47 32.55 -31.31
C ARG A 395 -20.29 32.72 -30.03
#